data_AF-A0A6C0D8M6-F1
#
_entry.id   AF-A0A6C0D8M6-F1
#
_cell.length_a   1.000
_cell.length_b   1.000
_cell.length_c   1.000
_cell.angle_alpha   90.00
_cell.angle_beta   90.00
_cell.angle_gamma   90.00
#
_symmetry.space_group_name_H-M   'P 1'
#
loop_
_entity.id
_entity.type
_entity.pdbx_description
1 polymer ?
#
loop_
_entity_poly.entity_id
_entity_poly.type
_entity_poly.pdbx_seq_one_letter_code
_entity_poly.pdbx_strand_id
1 'polypeptide(L)'
;MASIIAAAQAQAQSALLQRTVGPAFASQANRFMPASTTNALYRYLTTGGTRMKKFFFEDIPSLTKSPFTPFKIMIWSFIILGLVGLAIYLKSIIKSSNEGFEDKNYQKLNRFVDTLKADDEGTPNINDKLINLQPLAFKQVSYLGPEYNKFDIIEGVNNQLQLGSRALILQIDFVDRNREGFCKKFEPCLYYKNEAGTVTSKNSAKLSEVFKQIGDTAFQPAIKNNQTPLLLFLHFVNLPNPSEPNEYLGKVANALQVLKPYLLTGGFYRSEKEDDLFNLKFNEFAGKIIVGTNVRTSSLVKSDKNDDLDYMVNFHYYVPDKIKVDSTVSAPYGAKINALVFDYESIKKMSPQDFTQKYSSFFTILKPPQTHNISKEEMNMFLKDYGVNVIPYEYFKDSYQNNMLETKVVRKLYKSAFSTRIPSLKY
;
A
#
# COMPACT_ATOMS: atom_id res chain seq x y z
N MET A 1 5.52 -13.32 22.76
CA MET A 1 6.20 -12.01 22.83
C MET A 1 5.23 -10.84 23.04
N ALA A 2 4.11 -10.74 22.32
CA ALA A 2 3.13 -9.65 22.51
C ALA A 2 2.55 -9.55 23.94
N SER A 3 2.31 -10.68 24.61
CA SER A 3 1.83 -10.72 26.00
C SER A 3 2.85 -10.21 27.02
N ILE A 4 4.15 -10.40 26.75
CA ILE A 4 5.24 -9.98 27.63
C ILE A 4 5.46 -8.46 27.53
N ILE A 5 5.37 -7.91 26.31
CA ILE A 5 5.48 -6.46 26.08
C ILE A 5 4.29 -5.72 26.71
N ALA A 6 3.07 -6.27 26.59
CA ALA A 6 1.89 -5.68 27.23
C ALA A 6 1.98 -5.72 28.76
N ALA A 7 2.49 -6.81 29.35
CA ALA A 7 2.70 -6.91 30.79
C ALA A 7 3.77 -5.94 31.30
N ALA A 8 4.88 -5.78 30.57
CA ALA A 8 5.94 -4.83 30.91
C ALA A 8 5.48 -3.37 30.83
N GLN A 9 4.67 -3.03 29.82
CA GLN A 9 4.08 -1.68 29.69
C GLN A 9 3.08 -1.40 30.82
N ALA A 10 2.25 -2.38 31.20
CA ALA A 10 1.32 -2.23 32.33
C ALA A 10 2.06 -2.05 33.67
N GLN A 11 3.15 -2.78 33.90
CA GLN A 11 3.97 -2.63 35.10
C GLN A 11 4.66 -1.26 35.16
N ALA A 12 5.27 -0.81 34.06
CA ALA A 12 5.90 0.52 34.00
C ALA A 12 4.89 1.66 34.25
N GLN A 13 3.68 1.54 33.72
CA GLN A 13 2.61 2.52 33.93
C GLN A 13 2.08 2.51 35.37
N SER A 14 1.95 1.33 35.98
CA SER A 14 1.54 1.21 37.39
C SER A 14 2.55 1.87 38.34
N ALA A 15 3.85 1.71 38.06
CA ALA A 15 4.93 2.34 38.83
C ALA A 15 4.95 3.87 38.68
N LEU A 16 4.63 4.37 37.49
CA LEU A 16 4.57 5.81 37.21
C LEU A 16 3.35 6.45 37.90
N LEU A 17 2.22 5.75 37.94
CA LEU A 17 1.03 6.17 38.70
C LEU A 17 1.33 6.21 40.21
N GLN A 18 1.93 5.14 40.76
CA GLN A 18 2.30 5.06 42.18
C GLN A 18 3.23 6.20 42.61
N ARG A 19 4.20 6.58 41.78
CA ARG A 19 5.10 7.71 42.05
C ARG A 19 4.40 9.06 42.02
N THR A 20 3.30 9.21 41.28
CA THR A 20 2.68 10.52 41.03
C THR A 20 1.49 10.81 41.95
N VAL A 21 0.64 9.81 42.22
CA VAL A 21 -0.60 9.96 43.02
C VAL A 21 -0.57 9.19 44.34
N GLY A 22 0.57 8.56 44.65
CA GLY A 22 0.75 7.73 45.83
C GLY A 22 0.24 6.29 45.66
N PRO A 23 0.80 5.34 46.43
CA PRO A 23 0.55 3.91 46.24
C PRO A 23 -0.90 3.50 46.58
N ALA A 24 -1.55 4.18 47.52
CA ALA A 24 -2.91 3.87 47.94
C ALA A 24 -3.95 4.17 46.83
N PHE A 25 -3.85 5.34 46.19
CA PHE A 25 -4.74 5.71 45.09
C PHE A 25 -4.48 4.86 43.85
N ALA A 26 -3.20 4.64 43.50
CA ALA A 26 -2.83 3.82 42.34
C ALA A 26 -3.30 2.36 42.46
N SER A 27 -3.24 1.78 43.68
CA SER A 27 -3.77 0.45 43.98
C SER A 27 -5.29 0.36 43.76
N GLN A 28 -6.06 1.34 44.23
CA GLN A 28 -7.51 1.35 44.05
C GLN A 28 -7.91 1.62 42.59
N ALA A 29 -7.28 2.60 41.93
CA ALA A 29 -7.58 2.91 40.54
C ALA A 29 -7.36 1.71 39.60
N ASN A 30 -6.28 0.95 39.81
CA ASN A 30 -6.00 -0.25 39.02
C ASN A 30 -6.94 -1.44 39.32
N ARG A 31 -7.61 -1.45 40.47
CA ARG A 31 -8.62 -2.48 40.81
C ARG A 31 -9.97 -2.22 40.14
N PHE A 32 -10.33 -0.95 39.94
CA PHE A 32 -11.66 -0.57 39.47
C PHE A 32 -11.70 -0.08 38.01
N MET A 33 -10.55 0.16 37.38
CA MET A 33 -10.49 0.70 36.02
C MET A 33 -9.53 -0.10 35.10
N PRO A 34 -9.90 -0.36 33.84
CA PRO A 34 -8.98 -0.87 32.84
C PRO A 34 -7.82 0.11 32.58
N ALA A 35 -6.64 -0.41 32.26
CA ALA A 35 -5.42 0.40 32.06
C ALA A 35 -5.58 1.56 31.05
N SER A 36 -6.42 1.38 30.01
CA SER A 36 -6.73 2.43 29.04
C SER A 36 -7.51 3.61 29.64
N THR A 37 -8.38 3.34 30.62
CA THR A 37 -9.20 4.36 31.30
C THR A 37 -8.36 5.13 32.32
N THR A 38 -7.48 4.43 33.02
CA THR A 38 -6.50 5.03 33.94
C THR A 38 -5.55 5.99 33.21
N ASN A 39 -5.12 5.64 31.99
CA ASN A 39 -4.25 6.48 31.15
C ASN A 39 -4.94 7.75 30.64
N ALA A 40 -6.21 7.66 30.23
CA ALA A 40 -6.99 8.83 29.79
C ALA A 40 -7.24 9.80 30.94
N LEU A 41 -7.60 9.28 32.12
CA LEU A 41 -7.77 10.07 33.34
C LEU A 41 -6.45 10.75 33.74
N TYR A 42 -5.33 10.02 33.70
CA TYR A 42 -4.01 10.58 34.00
C TYR A 42 -3.62 11.73 33.07
N ARG A 43 -3.83 11.58 31.75
CA ARG A 43 -3.58 12.67 30.79
C ARG A 43 -4.45 13.87 31.08
N TYR A 44 -5.74 13.68 31.34
CA TYR A 44 -6.66 14.76 31.70
C TYR A 44 -6.25 15.50 32.98
N LEU A 45 -5.84 14.77 34.02
CA LEU A 45 -5.41 15.37 35.29
C LEU A 45 -4.06 16.12 35.19
N THR A 46 -3.17 15.68 34.29
CA THR A 46 -1.85 16.30 34.10
C THR A 46 -1.87 17.47 33.12
N THR A 47 -2.81 17.49 32.17
CA THR A 47 -3.05 18.63 31.24
C THR A 47 -4.12 19.61 31.70
N GLY A 48 -4.96 19.23 32.67
CA GLY A 48 -5.93 20.12 33.29
C GLY A 48 -5.26 21.33 33.96
N GLY A 49 -5.90 22.50 33.86
CA GLY A 49 -5.37 23.76 34.39
C GLY A 49 -5.06 23.71 35.90
N THR A 50 -4.31 24.71 36.38
CA THR A 50 -3.69 24.78 37.72
C THR A 50 -4.67 24.48 38.88
N ARG A 51 -5.96 24.83 38.71
CA ARG A 51 -7.03 24.52 39.68
C ARG A 51 -7.36 23.03 39.82
N MET A 52 -7.36 22.29 38.71
CA MET A 52 -7.63 20.84 38.73
C MET A 52 -6.46 20.09 39.37
N LYS A 53 -5.23 20.52 39.08
CA LYS A 53 -4.05 19.96 39.77
C LYS A 53 -4.13 20.19 41.28
N LYS A 54 -4.43 21.40 41.72
CA LYS A 54 -4.57 21.71 43.15
C LYS A 54 -5.64 20.83 43.83
N PHE A 55 -6.82 20.73 43.22
CA PHE A 55 -7.91 19.92 43.76
C PHE A 55 -7.53 18.42 43.91
N PHE A 56 -6.94 17.82 42.88
CA PHE A 56 -6.63 16.38 42.89
C PHE A 56 -5.36 16.01 43.65
N PHE A 57 -4.34 16.88 43.65
CA PHE A 57 -3.03 16.56 44.22
C PHE A 57 -2.78 17.20 45.59
N GLU A 58 -3.54 18.22 45.99
CA GLU A 58 -3.41 18.88 47.30
C GLU A 58 -4.66 18.69 48.16
N ASP A 59 -5.86 18.98 47.62
CA ASP A 59 -7.09 18.99 48.42
C ASP A 59 -7.61 17.58 48.73
N ILE A 60 -7.62 16.65 47.76
CA ILE A 60 -8.06 15.26 47.99
C ILE A 60 -7.15 14.49 48.96
N PRO A 61 -5.80 14.56 48.87
CA PRO A 61 -4.92 13.92 49.86
C PRO A 61 -5.02 14.53 51.27
N SER A 62 -5.47 15.78 51.40
CA SER A 62 -5.73 16.37 52.72
C SER A 62 -6.96 15.76 53.41
N LEU A 63 -7.95 15.29 52.63
CA LEU A 63 -9.18 14.66 53.12
C LEU A 63 -8.96 13.22 53.62
N THR A 64 -7.83 12.58 53.28
CA THR A 64 -7.48 11.22 53.75
C THR A 64 -6.65 11.22 55.03
N LYS A 65 -6.29 12.40 55.55
CA LYS A 65 -5.59 12.52 56.84
C LYS A 65 -6.56 12.30 57.99
N SER A 66 -6.13 11.47 58.93
CA SER A 66 -6.85 11.13 60.17
C SER A 66 -7.23 12.40 60.96
N PRO A 67 -8.38 12.43 61.65
CA PRO A 67 -9.39 11.37 61.74
C PRO A 67 -10.37 11.35 60.54
N PHE A 68 -10.81 10.14 60.17
CA PHE A 68 -11.87 9.90 59.19
C PHE A 68 -13.23 10.11 59.84
N THR A 69 -13.81 11.29 59.65
CA THR A 69 -15.17 11.58 60.11
C THR A 69 -16.20 11.05 59.10
N PRO A 70 -17.43 10.71 59.53
CA PRO A 70 -18.52 10.32 58.62
C PRO A 70 -18.74 11.32 57.48
N PHE A 71 -18.53 12.60 57.76
CA PHE A 71 -18.59 13.69 56.78
C PHE A 71 -17.53 13.55 55.67
N LYS A 72 -16.28 13.19 56.01
CA LYS A 72 -15.21 12.94 55.03
C LYS A 72 -15.51 11.72 54.15
N ILE A 73 -16.13 10.67 54.71
CA ILE A 73 -16.53 9.45 53.98
C ILE A 73 -17.61 9.78 52.95
N MET A 74 -18.58 10.60 53.34
CA MET A 74 -19.65 11.06 52.45
C MET A 74 -19.08 11.89 51.28
N ILE A 75 -18.21 12.86 51.56
CA ILE A 75 -17.53 13.66 50.52
C ILE A 75 -16.75 12.76 49.56
N TRP A 76 -16.02 11.77 50.10
CA TRP A 76 -15.28 10.80 49.29
C TRP A 76 -16.19 9.99 48.35
N SER A 77 -17.36 9.60 48.83
CA SER A 77 -18.33 8.84 48.03
C SER A 77 -18.86 9.67 46.85
N PHE A 78 -19.11 10.96 47.06
CA PHE A 78 -19.50 11.90 45.99
C PHE A 78 -18.38 12.15 44.98
N ILE A 79 -17.12 12.25 45.43
CA ILE A 79 -15.96 12.43 44.54
C ILE A 79 -15.78 11.18 43.66
N ILE A 80 -15.89 9.97 44.23
CA ILE A 80 -15.78 8.72 43.48
C ILE A 80 -16.92 8.60 42.46
N LEU A 81 -18.17 8.87 42.86
CA LEU A 81 -19.31 8.85 41.94
C LEU A 81 -19.16 9.88 40.81
N GLY A 82 -18.68 11.08 41.12
CA GLY A 82 -18.37 12.11 40.14
C GLY A 82 -17.27 11.70 39.15
N LEU A 83 -16.21 11.06 39.64
CA LEU A 83 -15.12 10.54 38.80
C LEU A 83 -15.57 9.39 37.90
N VAL A 84 -16.41 8.49 38.41
CA VAL A 84 -17.00 7.40 37.62
C VAL A 84 -17.93 7.97 36.54
N GLY A 85 -18.79 8.94 36.89
CA GLY A 85 -19.64 9.64 35.94
C GLY A 85 -18.84 10.39 34.87
N LEU A 86 -17.77 11.08 35.26
CA LEU A 86 -16.86 11.77 34.34
C LEU A 86 -16.12 10.79 33.43
N ALA A 87 -15.68 9.65 33.93
CA ALA A 87 -15.04 8.61 33.12
C ALA A 87 -16.03 8.01 32.10
N ILE A 88 -17.29 7.78 32.48
CA ILE A 88 -18.35 7.33 31.57
C ILE A 88 -18.63 8.40 30.50
N TYR A 89 -18.71 9.67 30.90
CA TYR A 89 -18.93 10.80 30.00
C TYR A 89 -17.76 11.03 29.03
N LEU A 90 -16.51 10.96 29.51
CA LEU A 90 -15.32 11.05 28.66
C LEU A 90 -15.21 9.84 27.72
N LYS A 91 -15.58 8.64 28.17
CA LYS A 91 -15.69 7.46 27.31
C LYS A 91 -16.78 7.64 26.24
N SER A 92 -17.89 8.29 26.57
CA SER A 92 -18.93 8.69 25.62
C SER A 92 -18.43 9.73 24.62
N ILE A 93 -17.65 10.74 25.05
CA ILE A 93 -17.07 11.75 24.16
C ILE A 93 -16.02 11.15 23.23
N ILE A 94 -15.10 10.33 23.75
CA ILE A 94 -14.06 9.65 22.95
C ILE A 94 -14.68 8.66 21.97
N LYS A 95 -15.79 8.01 22.36
CA LYS A 95 -16.60 7.20 21.45
C LYS A 95 -17.30 8.06 20.38
N SER A 96 -17.83 9.24 20.76
CA SER A 96 -18.50 10.16 19.82
C SER A 96 -17.57 10.93 18.89
N SER A 97 -16.30 11.17 19.26
CA SER A 97 -15.33 11.88 18.43
C SER A 97 -14.66 11.00 17.37
N ASN A 98 -14.71 9.68 17.55
CA ASN A 98 -14.18 8.70 16.59
C ASN A 98 -15.26 8.00 15.75
N GLU A 99 -16.54 8.02 16.16
CA GLU A 99 -17.63 7.28 15.47
C GLU A 99 -18.55 8.16 14.59
N GLY A 100 -18.29 9.46 14.45
CA GLY A 100 -19.25 10.39 13.83
C GLY A 100 -19.24 10.48 12.29
N PHE A 101 -18.09 10.35 11.64
CA PHE A 101 -17.97 10.61 10.19
C PHE A 101 -17.18 9.55 9.42
N GLU A 102 -16.17 8.93 10.04
CA GLU A 102 -15.40 7.85 9.40
C GLU A 102 -16.13 6.50 9.46
N ASP A 103 -16.79 6.17 10.58
CA ASP A 103 -17.29 4.80 10.84
C ASP A 103 -18.51 4.38 9.97
N LYS A 104 -19.37 5.31 9.53
CA LYS A 104 -20.46 4.96 8.60
C LYS A 104 -19.96 4.64 7.20
N ASN A 105 -18.92 5.34 6.74
CA ASN A 105 -18.28 5.04 5.45
C ASN A 105 -17.38 3.80 5.58
N TYR A 106 -16.74 3.60 6.74
CA TYR A 106 -15.90 2.43 7.03
C TYR A 106 -16.71 1.13 7.20
N GLN A 107 -17.86 1.17 7.87
CA GLN A 107 -18.77 0.00 7.97
C GLN A 107 -19.47 -0.29 6.65
N LYS A 108 -19.81 0.73 5.85
CA LYS A 108 -20.28 0.52 4.47
C LYS A 108 -19.18 -0.07 3.59
N LEU A 109 -17.94 0.39 3.73
CA LEU A 109 -16.77 -0.15 3.05
C LEU A 109 -16.51 -1.61 3.44
N ASN A 110 -16.51 -1.95 4.73
CA ASN A 110 -16.28 -3.33 5.18
C ASN A 110 -17.41 -4.28 4.77
N ARG A 111 -18.69 -3.88 4.95
CA ARG A 111 -19.82 -4.69 4.46
C ARG A 111 -19.80 -4.84 2.94
N PHE A 112 -19.31 -3.85 2.21
CA PHE A 112 -19.20 -3.91 0.75
C PHE A 112 -17.98 -4.70 0.27
N VAL A 113 -16.83 -4.60 0.94
CA VAL A 113 -15.67 -5.49 0.75
C VAL A 113 -16.12 -6.93 0.99
N ASP A 114 -16.94 -7.19 2.01
CA ASP A 114 -17.54 -8.50 2.26
C ASP A 114 -18.54 -8.92 1.16
N THR A 115 -19.23 -7.96 0.51
CA THR A 115 -20.09 -8.23 -0.66
C THR A 115 -19.27 -8.46 -1.95
N LEU A 116 -18.12 -7.79 -2.10
CA LEU A 116 -17.17 -7.96 -3.21
C LEU A 116 -16.42 -9.30 -3.11
N LYS A 117 -16.22 -9.82 -1.90
CA LYS A 117 -15.69 -11.17 -1.66
C LYS A 117 -16.60 -12.27 -2.23
N ALA A 118 -17.86 -11.99 -2.56
CA ALA A 118 -18.82 -13.00 -3.04
C ALA A 118 -18.69 -13.34 -4.55
N ASP A 119 -18.21 -12.44 -5.41
CA ASP A 119 -18.20 -12.66 -6.87
C ASP A 119 -16.80 -13.03 -7.44
N ASP A 120 -16.64 -14.22 -8.04
CA ASP A 120 -15.40 -14.76 -8.67
C ASP A 120 -14.97 -14.00 -9.94
N GLU A 121 -15.49 -12.80 -10.14
CA GLU A 121 -15.46 -12.11 -11.41
C GLU A 121 -14.22 -11.21 -11.54
N GLY A 122 -13.11 -11.70 -12.09
CA GLY A 122 -11.98 -10.85 -12.50
C GLY A 122 -10.59 -11.39 -12.19
N THR A 123 -10.48 -12.68 -11.86
CA THR A 123 -9.20 -13.38 -11.82
C THR A 123 -8.69 -13.61 -13.24
N PRO A 124 -7.39 -13.39 -13.53
CA PRO A 124 -6.80 -13.81 -14.79
C PRO A 124 -7.04 -15.31 -14.98
N ASN A 125 -7.30 -15.74 -16.22
CA ASN A 125 -7.35 -17.18 -16.51
C ASN A 125 -5.95 -17.77 -16.26
N ILE A 126 -5.83 -18.54 -15.18
CA ILE A 126 -4.55 -19.05 -14.70
C ILE A 126 -3.89 -20.04 -15.68
N ASN A 127 -4.64 -20.55 -16.67
CA ASN A 127 -4.13 -21.43 -17.70
C ASN A 127 -3.55 -20.69 -18.91
N ASP A 128 -3.73 -19.37 -18.99
CA ASP A 128 -3.18 -18.57 -20.06
C ASP A 128 -1.69 -18.29 -19.83
N LYS A 129 -0.97 -18.07 -20.93
CA LYS A 129 0.43 -17.64 -20.93
C LYS A 129 0.52 -16.18 -20.52
N LEU A 130 1.61 -15.78 -19.83
CA LEU A 130 1.80 -14.39 -19.38
C LEU A 130 1.68 -13.39 -20.55
N ILE A 131 2.22 -13.71 -21.73
CA ILE A 131 2.12 -12.87 -22.93
C ILE A 131 0.68 -12.52 -23.32
N ASN A 132 -0.29 -13.36 -22.92
CA ASN A 132 -1.71 -13.23 -23.21
C ASN A 132 -2.54 -12.68 -22.05
N LEU A 133 -1.93 -12.36 -20.92
CA LEU A 133 -2.67 -11.88 -19.75
C LEU A 133 -2.99 -10.38 -19.86
N GLN A 134 -4.17 -10.02 -19.41
CA GLN A 134 -4.60 -8.64 -19.16
C GLN A 134 -5.00 -8.47 -17.69
N PRO A 135 -4.04 -8.38 -16.75
CA PRO A 135 -4.36 -8.29 -15.32
C PRO A 135 -4.85 -6.89 -14.93
N LEU A 136 -5.79 -6.82 -13.99
CA LEU A 136 -6.16 -5.56 -13.34
C LEU A 136 -4.94 -4.99 -12.60
N ALA A 137 -4.44 -3.86 -13.09
CA ALA A 137 -3.26 -3.19 -12.55
C ALA A 137 -3.58 -1.87 -11.87
N PHE A 138 -2.93 -1.60 -10.73
CA PHE A 138 -3.04 -0.31 -10.04
C PHE A 138 -1.79 0.55 -10.22
N LYS A 139 -2.02 1.83 -10.56
CA LYS A 139 -1.02 2.80 -10.99
C LYS A 139 -0.12 3.36 -9.89
N GLN A 140 -0.61 3.39 -8.66
CA GLN A 140 0.14 3.82 -7.47
C GLN A 140 -0.25 2.97 -6.28
N VAL A 141 0.61 2.01 -5.96
CA VAL A 141 0.42 1.15 -4.79
C VAL A 141 0.42 2.01 -3.53
N SER A 142 -0.48 1.72 -2.58
CA SER A 142 -0.64 2.42 -1.29
C SER A 142 -1.13 3.88 -1.30
N TYR A 143 -1.34 4.49 -2.47
CA TYR A 143 -1.91 5.85 -2.53
C TYR A 143 -3.43 5.80 -2.30
N LEU A 144 -3.95 6.67 -1.44
CA LEU A 144 -5.39 6.77 -1.11
C LEU A 144 -6.17 7.76 -1.99
N GLY A 145 -5.58 8.23 -3.09
CA GLY A 145 -6.24 9.13 -4.04
C GLY A 145 -6.20 10.61 -3.68
N PRO A 146 -6.77 11.48 -4.53
CA PRO A 146 -6.67 12.93 -4.42
C PRO A 146 -7.46 13.51 -3.24
N GLU A 147 -8.49 12.82 -2.74
CA GLU A 147 -9.27 13.26 -1.57
C GLU A 147 -8.40 13.32 -0.31
N TYR A 148 -7.71 12.23 0.01
CA TYR A 148 -6.79 12.19 1.14
C TYR A 148 -5.43 12.77 0.79
N ASN A 149 -5.02 12.59 -0.46
CA ASN A 149 -3.77 13.01 -1.04
C ASN A 149 -2.58 12.50 -0.20
N LYS A 150 -2.65 11.25 0.26
CA LYS A 150 -1.64 10.62 1.13
C LYS A 150 -1.45 9.15 0.76
N PHE A 151 -0.30 8.62 1.13
CA PHE A 151 -0.03 7.20 1.13
C PHE A 151 -0.37 6.59 2.48
N ASP A 152 -1.19 5.54 2.47
CA ASP A 152 -1.42 4.65 3.60
C ASP A 152 -1.10 3.23 3.14
N ILE A 153 0.01 2.71 3.64
CA ILE A 153 0.58 1.45 3.16
C ILE A 153 -0.32 0.27 3.48
N ILE A 154 -0.85 0.22 4.70
CA ILE A 154 -1.69 -0.89 5.15
C ILE A 154 -3.02 -0.85 4.41
N GLU A 155 -3.73 0.29 4.47
CA GLU A 155 -5.04 0.41 3.86
C GLU A 155 -4.96 0.28 2.33
N GLY A 156 -4.05 1.00 1.68
CA GLY A 156 -3.98 1.03 0.23
C GLY A 156 -3.57 -0.30 -0.39
N VAL A 157 -2.57 -1.01 0.16
CA VAL A 157 -2.18 -2.34 -0.33
C VAL A 157 -3.29 -3.36 -0.10
N ASN A 158 -3.90 -3.36 1.09
CA ASN A 158 -4.98 -4.29 1.41
C ASN A 158 -6.18 -4.11 0.49
N ASN A 159 -6.63 -2.87 0.30
CA ASN A 159 -7.76 -2.56 -0.57
C ASN A 159 -7.49 -3.00 -2.01
N GLN A 160 -6.32 -2.67 -2.56
CA GLN A 160 -5.96 -3.05 -3.94
C GLN A 160 -5.91 -4.56 -4.15
N LEU A 161 -5.34 -5.31 -3.20
CA LEU A 161 -5.26 -6.78 -3.28
C LEU A 161 -6.64 -7.43 -3.05
N GLN A 162 -7.45 -6.91 -2.13
CA GLN A 162 -8.82 -7.42 -1.86
C GLN A 162 -9.76 -7.21 -3.05
N LEU A 163 -9.51 -6.18 -3.88
CA LEU A 163 -10.23 -5.97 -5.14
C LEU A 163 -9.86 -6.98 -6.24
N GLY A 164 -8.88 -7.84 -5.98
CA GLY A 164 -8.44 -8.90 -6.87
C GLY A 164 -7.28 -8.50 -7.78
N SER A 165 -6.63 -7.35 -7.56
CA SER A 165 -5.46 -6.99 -8.36
C SER A 165 -4.32 -8.00 -8.16
N ARG A 166 -3.74 -8.36 -9.30
CA ARG A 166 -2.57 -9.23 -9.41
C ARG A 166 -1.46 -8.62 -10.24
N ALA A 167 -1.56 -7.31 -10.48
CA ALA A 167 -0.53 -6.50 -11.10
C ALA A 167 -0.38 -5.18 -10.34
N LEU A 168 0.77 -4.95 -9.74
CA LEU A 168 1.05 -3.76 -8.95
C LEU A 168 2.18 -2.98 -9.59
N ILE A 169 1.94 -1.70 -9.88
CA ILE A 169 2.94 -0.83 -10.50
C ILE A 169 3.41 0.19 -9.47
N LEU A 170 4.67 0.06 -9.10
CA LEU A 170 5.34 0.96 -8.17
C LEU A 170 6.08 1.99 -9.01
N GLN A 171 5.55 3.21 -9.03
CA GLN A 171 6.23 4.35 -9.64
C GLN A 171 7.28 4.87 -8.66
N ILE A 172 8.49 4.32 -8.78
CA ILE A 172 9.62 4.59 -7.91
C ILE A 172 10.28 5.88 -8.39
N ASP A 173 10.43 6.83 -7.48
CA ASP A 173 11.10 8.11 -7.72
C ASP A 173 11.88 8.49 -6.44
N PHE A 174 12.48 9.67 -6.41
CA PHE A 174 13.18 10.21 -5.25
C PHE A 174 12.91 11.70 -5.08
N VAL A 175 13.05 12.19 -3.85
CA VAL A 175 13.01 13.63 -3.57
C VAL A 175 14.42 14.21 -3.65
N ASP A 176 14.57 15.40 -4.22
CA ASP A 176 15.83 16.13 -4.39
C ASP A 176 16.24 16.92 -3.12
N ARG A 177 15.34 17.01 -2.15
CA ARG A 177 15.50 17.66 -0.86
C ARG A 177 14.74 16.91 0.23
N ASN A 178 15.24 16.99 1.46
CA ASN A 178 14.53 16.43 2.62
C ASN A 178 13.23 17.21 2.84
N ARG A 179 12.13 16.48 3.07
CA ARG A 179 10.80 17.03 3.37
C ARG A 179 10.18 16.21 4.49
N GLU A 180 9.51 16.88 5.43
CA GLU A 180 8.80 16.20 6.52
C GLU A 180 7.71 15.27 5.95
N GLY A 181 7.63 14.04 6.47
CA GLY A 181 6.70 13.03 5.97
C GLY A 181 7.15 12.34 4.67
N PHE A 182 8.33 12.67 4.15
CA PHE A 182 8.87 12.04 2.94
C PHE A 182 10.11 11.20 3.24
N CYS A 183 10.47 10.36 2.28
CA CYS A 183 11.74 9.65 2.25
C CYS A 183 12.91 10.65 2.25
N LYS A 184 14.10 10.19 2.64
CA LYS A 184 15.26 11.08 2.63
C LYS A 184 15.61 11.44 1.19
N LYS A 185 16.33 12.56 1.05
CA LYS A 185 16.90 12.99 -0.23
C LYS A 185 17.61 11.83 -0.94
N PHE A 186 17.28 11.65 -2.22
CA PHE A 186 17.81 10.59 -3.10
C PHE A 186 17.53 9.14 -2.63
N GLU A 187 16.63 8.92 -1.66
CA GLU A 187 16.15 7.57 -1.36
C GLU A 187 14.98 7.18 -2.27
N PRO A 188 14.92 5.92 -2.74
CA PRO A 188 13.82 5.45 -3.55
C PRO A 188 12.55 5.34 -2.72
N CYS A 189 11.49 6.00 -3.16
CA CYS A 189 10.19 5.96 -2.51
C CYS A 189 9.04 6.18 -3.49
N LEU A 190 7.81 5.99 -3.01
CA LEU A 190 6.60 6.29 -3.78
C LEU A 190 6.04 7.62 -3.31
N TYR A 191 5.78 8.53 -4.25
CA TYR A 191 5.07 9.77 -3.97
C TYR A 191 4.37 10.27 -5.24
N TYR A 192 3.41 11.18 -5.08
CA TYR A 192 2.55 11.62 -6.17
C TYR A 192 2.96 13.02 -6.64
N LYS A 193 3.17 13.20 -7.96
CA LYS A 193 3.35 14.51 -8.60
C LYS A 193 2.18 14.81 -9.54
N ASN A 194 1.91 16.09 -9.74
CA ASN A 194 1.07 16.53 -10.85
C ASN A 194 1.85 16.60 -12.17
N GLU A 195 1.17 16.95 -13.27
CA GLU A 195 1.77 17.06 -14.61
C GLU A 195 2.87 18.12 -14.70
N ALA A 196 2.80 19.15 -13.85
CA ALA A 196 3.84 20.16 -13.72
C ALA A 196 5.06 19.68 -12.89
N GLY A 197 5.09 18.40 -12.48
CA GLY A 197 6.16 17.83 -11.66
C GLY A 197 6.12 18.25 -10.19
N THR A 198 5.06 18.93 -9.75
CA THR A 198 4.91 19.37 -8.36
C THR A 198 4.37 18.24 -7.51
N VAL A 199 5.04 17.97 -6.38
CA VAL A 199 4.60 16.96 -5.41
C VAL A 199 3.26 17.37 -4.80
N THR A 200 2.21 16.61 -5.07
CA THR A 200 0.88 16.84 -4.48
C THR A 200 0.68 16.06 -3.20
N SER A 201 1.24 14.85 -3.07
CA SER A 201 1.01 14.02 -1.88
C SER A 201 1.48 14.70 -0.58
N LYS A 202 0.82 14.36 0.53
CA LYS A 202 1.14 14.85 1.88
C LYS A 202 2.34 14.13 2.50
N ASN A 203 2.60 12.91 2.04
CA ASN A 203 3.72 12.05 2.46
C ASN A 203 4.21 11.19 1.28
N SER A 204 5.28 10.44 1.50
CA SER A 204 5.73 9.35 0.63
C SER A 204 5.54 8.00 1.31
N ALA A 205 5.41 6.92 0.54
CA ALA A 205 5.55 5.55 1.06
C ALA A 205 6.98 5.03 0.87
N LYS A 206 7.53 4.44 1.93
CA LYS A 206 8.83 3.75 1.86
C LYS A 206 8.64 2.37 1.23
N LEU A 207 9.55 2.01 0.32
CA LEU A 207 9.45 0.73 -0.40
C LEU A 207 9.50 -0.49 0.51
N SER A 208 10.34 -0.47 1.56
CA SER A 208 10.46 -1.61 2.49
C SER A 208 9.14 -1.91 3.21
N GLU A 209 8.42 -0.86 3.61
CA GLU A 209 7.12 -0.98 4.26
C GLU A 209 6.05 -1.46 3.26
N VAL A 210 6.06 -0.93 2.03
CA VAL A 210 5.15 -1.37 0.94
C VAL A 210 5.37 -2.84 0.60
N PHE A 211 6.61 -3.26 0.37
CA PHE A 211 6.95 -4.64 0.05
C PHE A 211 6.63 -5.58 1.20
N LYS A 212 6.90 -5.18 2.45
CA LYS A 212 6.49 -5.97 3.61
C LYS A 212 4.99 -6.18 3.63
N GLN A 213 4.20 -5.11 3.43
CA GLN A 213 2.75 -5.22 3.43
C GLN A 213 2.22 -6.09 2.28
N ILE A 214 2.83 -6.01 1.09
CA ILE A 214 2.51 -6.91 -0.03
C ILE A 214 2.76 -8.37 0.37
N GLY A 215 3.92 -8.69 0.95
CA GLY A 215 4.27 -10.04 1.38
C GLY A 215 3.38 -10.57 2.50
N ASP A 216 2.99 -9.69 3.43
CA ASP A 216 2.10 -10.04 4.55
C ASP A 216 0.66 -10.32 4.07
N THR A 217 0.26 -9.79 2.91
CA THR A 217 -1.15 -9.77 2.48
C THR A 217 -1.45 -10.60 1.24
N ALA A 218 -0.63 -10.53 0.18
CA ALA A 218 -0.99 -10.97 -1.18
C ALA A 218 -1.44 -12.43 -1.28
N PHE A 219 -0.84 -13.29 -0.44
CA PHE A 219 -1.09 -14.74 -0.43
C PHE A 219 -1.83 -15.22 0.83
N GLN A 220 -2.39 -14.31 1.63
CA GLN A 220 -3.22 -14.67 2.79
C GLN A 220 -4.54 -15.31 2.36
N PRO A 221 -5.10 -16.27 3.13
CA PRO A 221 -6.40 -16.89 2.83
C PRO A 221 -7.58 -15.90 2.67
N ALA A 222 -7.48 -14.72 3.27
CA ALA A 222 -8.49 -13.67 3.15
C ALA A 222 -8.54 -12.99 1.77
N ILE A 223 -7.53 -13.19 0.91
CA ILE A 223 -7.47 -12.59 -0.43
C ILE A 223 -8.05 -13.54 -1.48
N LYS A 224 -8.99 -13.02 -2.26
CA LYS A 224 -9.79 -13.77 -3.25
C LYS A 224 -9.02 -14.06 -4.55
N ASN A 225 -7.91 -14.78 -4.43
CA ASN A 225 -7.00 -15.27 -5.48
C ASN A 225 -5.58 -15.42 -4.91
N ASN A 226 -5.47 -15.78 -3.64
CA ASN A 226 -4.22 -15.88 -2.87
C ASN A 226 -3.23 -16.93 -3.38
N GLN A 227 -3.57 -17.70 -4.41
CA GLN A 227 -2.65 -18.60 -5.12
C GLN A 227 -2.24 -18.08 -6.50
N THR A 228 -2.97 -17.10 -7.06
CA THR A 228 -2.62 -16.50 -8.35
C THR A 228 -1.31 -15.70 -8.21
N PRO A 229 -0.35 -15.87 -9.13
CA PRO A 229 0.89 -15.11 -9.08
C PRO A 229 0.64 -13.60 -9.12
N LEU A 230 1.54 -12.84 -8.51
CA LEU A 230 1.49 -11.39 -8.46
C LEU A 230 2.57 -10.80 -9.39
N LEU A 231 2.17 -9.98 -10.36
CA LEU A 231 3.10 -9.18 -11.14
C LEU A 231 3.45 -7.90 -10.37
N LEU A 232 4.73 -7.66 -10.15
CA LEU A 232 5.25 -6.49 -9.47
C LEU A 232 6.13 -5.71 -10.44
N PHE A 233 5.64 -4.58 -10.93
CA PHE A 233 6.39 -3.71 -11.82
C PHE A 233 7.12 -2.64 -11.00
N LEU A 234 8.44 -2.72 -10.98
CA LEU A 234 9.32 -1.69 -10.47
C LEU A 234 9.52 -0.67 -11.59
N HIS A 235 8.72 0.39 -11.61
CA HIS A 235 8.75 1.40 -12.65
C HIS A 235 9.48 2.65 -12.14
N PHE A 236 10.72 2.81 -12.55
CA PHE A 236 11.54 3.96 -12.20
C PHE A 236 11.15 5.17 -13.04
N VAL A 237 10.64 6.20 -12.37
CA VAL A 237 10.26 7.47 -12.98
C VAL A 237 11.52 8.25 -13.33
N ASN A 238 12.35 8.52 -12.34
CA ASN A 238 13.67 9.14 -12.48
C ASN A 238 14.75 8.28 -11.83
N LEU A 239 15.98 8.41 -12.31
CA LEU A 239 17.18 7.91 -11.65
C LEU A 239 18.02 9.10 -11.16
N PRO A 240 18.68 8.99 -9.99
CA PRO A 240 19.63 10.02 -9.56
C PRO A 240 20.81 10.09 -10.55
N ASN A 241 21.64 11.14 -10.41
CA ASN A 241 22.75 11.40 -11.33
C ASN A 241 23.59 10.13 -11.63
N PRO A 242 24.20 10.03 -12.84
CA PRO A 242 24.87 8.83 -13.34
C PRO A 242 26.01 8.29 -12.47
N SER A 243 26.50 9.10 -11.52
CA SER A 243 27.55 8.73 -10.57
C SER A 243 27.08 7.81 -9.44
N GLU A 244 25.78 7.73 -9.15
CA GLU A 244 25.24 6.96 -8.01
C GLU A 244 24.01 6.04 -8.30
N PRO A 245 23.71 5.60 -9.55
CA PRO A 245 22.55 4.74 -9.79
C PRO A 245 22.64 3.40 -9.03
N ASN A 246 23.85 2.93 -8.74
CA ASN A 246 24.07 1.65 -8.09
C ASN A 246 23.64 1.62 -6.62
N GLU A 247 23.84 2.73 -5.89
CA GLU A 247 23.37 2.82 -4.51
C GLU A 247 21.84 2.90 -4.47
N TYR A 248 21.27 3.70 -5.37
CA TYR A 248 19.83 3.88 -5.49
C TYR A 248 19.10 2.56 -5.78
N LEU A 249 19.58 1.81 -6.76
CA LEU A 249 19.01 0.51 -7.14
C LEU A 249 19.30 -0.56 -6.07
N GLY A 250 20.45 -0.49 -5.39
CA GLY A 250 20.76 -1.34 -4.23
C GLY A 250 19.80 -1.12 -3.06
N LYS A 251 19.36 0.11 -2.80
CA LYS A 251 18.32 0.41 -1.79
C LYS A 251 16.98 -0.24 -2.15
N VAL A 252 16.63 -0.30 -3.44
CA VAL A 252 15.44 -1.02 -3.90
C VAL A 252 15.58 -2.53 -3.70
N ALA A 253 16.74 -3.11 -4.06
CA ALA A 253 17.03 -4.53 -3.82
C ALA A 253 16.89 -4.89 -2.33
N ASN A 254 17.47 -4.08 -1.46
CA ASN A 254 17.39 -4.24 0.00
C ASN A 254 15.96 -4.18 0.52
N ALA A 255 15.16 -3.25 0.01
CA ALA A 255 13.75 -3.19 0.37
C ALA A 255 13.00 -4.45 -0.10
N LEU A 256 13.33 -4.98 -1.29
CA LEU A 256 12.66 -6.12 -1.90
C LEU A 256 12.97 -7.46 -1.19
N GLN A 257 14.07 -7.54 -0.43
CA GLN A 257 14.45 -8.76 0.31
C GLN A 257 13.35 -9.33 1.21
N VAL A 258 12.48 -8.48 1.76
CA VAL A 258 11.35 -8.93 2.61
C VAL A 258 10.37 -9.83 1.85
N LEU A 259 10.38 -9.79 0.51
CA LEU A 259 9.57 -10.64 -0.37
C LEU A 259 10.25 -11.94 -0.79
N LYS A 260 11.51 -12.18 -0.38
CA LYS A 260 12.32 -13.34 -0.82
C LYS A 260 11.61 -14.70 -0.76
N PRO A 261 10.76 -15.02 0.25
CA PRO A 261 10.00 -16.28 0.25
C PRO A 261 9.04 -16.44 -0.93
N TYR A 262 8.54 -15.33 -1.46
CA TYR A 262 7.55 -15.29 -2.53
C TYR A 262 8.13 -14.97 -3.90
N LEU A 263 9.35 -14.41 -4.00
CA LEU A 263 9.96 -14.12 -5.30
C LEU A 263 10.05 -15.39 -6.16
N LEU A 264 9.82 -15.23 -7.47
CA LEU A 264 10.00 -16.30 -8.44
C LEU A 264 11.49 -16.67 -8.54
N THR A 265 11.79 -17.93 -8.20
CA THR A 265 13.13 -18.53 -8.26
C THR A 265 13.14 -19.70 -9.27
N GLY A 266 14.26 -20.42 -9.42
CA GLY A 266 14.34 -21.60 -10.32
C GLY A 266 14.92 -21.30 -11.72
N GLY A 267 15.88 -20.37 -11.79
CA GLY A 267 16.51 -19.96 -13.05
C GLY A 267 15.83 -18.76 -13.73
N PHE A 268 14.80 -18.19 -13.13
CA PHE A 268 14.17 -16.95 -13.60
C PHE A 268 14.83 -15.68 -13.00
N TYR A 269 15.95 -15.81 -12.29
CA TYR A 269 16.70 -14.66 -11.79
C TYR A 269 17.45 -13.98 -12.95
N ARG A 270 17.76 -12.68 -12.83
CA ARG A 270 18.49 -11.91 -13.86
C ARG A 270 17.87 -11.98 -15.25
N SER A 271 16.56 -12.22 -15.31
CA SER A 271 15.83 -12.43 -16.56
C SER A 271 16.40 -13.56 -17.44
N GLU A 272 17.13 -14.55 -16.88
CA GLU A 272 17.80 -15.61 -17.67
C GLU A 272 16.82 -16.45 -18.49
N LYS A 273 15.58 -16.61 -18.00
CA LYS A 273 14.50 -17.36 -18.64
C LYS A 273 13.30 -16.48 -18.97
N GLU A 274 13.57 -15.24 -19.40
CA GLU A 274 12.51 -14.29 -19.72
C GLU A 274 11.56 -14.83 -20.80
N ASP A 275 12.08 -15.45 -21.85
CA ASP A 275 11.25 -16.01 -22.91
C ASP A 275 10.31 -17.13 -22.42
N ASP A 276 10.83 -18.03 -21.57
CA ASP A 276 10.03 -19.07 -20.94
C ASP A 276 8.95 -18.46 -20.05
N LEU A 277 9.30 -17.41 -19.27
CA LEU A 277 8.36 -16.71 -18.39
C LEU A 277 7.12 -16.22 -19.13
N PHE A 278 7.30 -15.68 -20.35
CA PHE A 278 6.18 -15.19 -21.17
C PHE A 278 5.37 -16.30 -21.85
N ASN A 279 5.94 -17.50 -21.98
CA ASN A 279 5.36 -18.62 -22.74
C ASN A 279 4.81 -19.77 -21.88
N LEU A 280 5.18 -19.84 -20.61
CA LEU A 280 4.64 -20.79 -19.64
C LEU A 280 3.28 -20.33 -19.11
N LYS A 281 2.49 -21.27 -18.59
CA LYS A 281 1.17 -20.96 -18.05
C LYS A 281 1.31 -20.22 -16.73
N PHE A 282 0.44 -19.25 -16.49
CA PHE A 282 0.54 -18.40 -15.32
C PHE A 282 0.43 -19.18 -13.99
N ASN A 283 -0.36 -20.25 -13.94
CA ASN A 283 -0.48 -21.12 -12.77
C ASN A 283 0.81 -21.85 -12.38
N GLU A 284 1.79 -21.98 -13.27
CA GLU A 284 3.10 -22.58 -12.95
C GLU A 284 3.87 -21.73 -11.92
N PHE A 285 3.50 -20.45 -11.79
CA PHE A 285 4.09 -19.51 -10.83
C PHE A 285 3.21 -19.29 -9.60
N ALA A 286 2.30 -20.22 -9.28
CA ALA A 286 1.35 -20.06 -8.18
C ALA A 286 2.02 -19.70 -6.85
N GLY A 287 1.47 -18.71 -6.16
CA GLY A 287 2.01 -18.20 -4.89
C GLY A 287 3.34 -17.43 -5.02
N LYS A 288 3.76 -17.09 -6.25
CA LYS A 288 5.00 -16.35 -6.51
C LYS A 288 4.74 -14.91 -6.96
N ILE A 289 5.74 -14.07 -6.71
CA ILE A 289 5.83 -12.70 -7.19
C ILE A 289 6.81 -12.68 -8.36
N ILE A 290 6.34 -12.20 -9.51
CA ILE A 290 7.12 -12.01 -10.72
C ILE A 290 7.47 -10.53 -10.81
N VAL A 291 8.75 -10.21 -10.81
CA VAL A 291 9.27 -8.84 -10.75
C VAL A 291 9.72 -8.38 -12.13
N GLY A 292 9.12 -7.30 -12.63
CA GLY A 292 9.53 -6.64 -13.87
C GLY A 292 10.12 -5.26 -13.61
N THR A 293 11.05 -4.80 -14.45
CA THR A 293 11.65 -3.45 -14.33
C THR A 293 11.84 -2.75 -15.68
N ASN A 294 11.75 -1.41 -15.69
CA ASN A 294 11.97 -0.58 -16.89
C ASN A 294 13.42 -0.12 -17.08
N VAL A 295 14.27 -0.31 -16.07
CA VAL A 295 15.68 0.12 -16.11
C VAL A 295 16.60 -1.07 -16.25
N ARG A 296 17.76 -0.85 -16.87
CA ARG A 296 18.80 -1.86 -16.96
C ARG A 296 19.43 -2.10 -15.59
N THR A 297 19.36 -3.33 -15.10
CA THR A 297 19.92 -3.75 -13.80
C THR A 297 21.23 -4.52 -13.94
N SER A 298 21.59 -4.95 -15.15
CA SER A 298 22.77 -5.80 -15.41
C SER A 298 24.12 -5.16 -15.04
N SER A 299 24.19 -3.84 -14.85
CA SER A 299 25.40 -3.15 -14.40
C SER A 299 25.63 -3.24 -12.88
N LEU A 300 24.69 -3.86 -12.14
CA LEU A 300 24.67 -3.96 -10.68
C LEU A 300 25.10 -5.31 -10.14
N VAL A 301 25.74 -6.16 -10.94
CA VAL A 301 26.18 -7.48 -10.49
C VAL A 301 27.12 -7.32 -9.29
N LYS A 302 26.55 -7.47 -8.09
CA LYS A 302 27.25 -7.42 -6.82
C LYS A 302 27.61 -8.83 -6.39
N SER A 303 28.64 -8.94 -5.57
CA SER A 303 29.05 -10.21 -4.96
C SER A 303 27.98 -10.77 -4.04
N ASP A 304 27.25 -9.91 -3.32
CA ASP A 304 26.08 -10.30 -2.53
C ASP A 304 24.79 -10.23 -3.37
N LYS A 305 24.17 -11.39 -3.55
CA LYS A 305 22.87 -11.54 -4.25
C LYS A 305 21.74 -10.78 -3.58
N ASN A 306 21.85 -10.48 -2.28
CA ASN A 306 20.82 -9.76 -1.55
C ASN A 306 20.79 -8.26 -1.91
N ASP A 307 21.91 -7.71 -2.38
CA ASP A 307 22.03 -6.31 -2.83
C ASP A 307 21.88 -6.17 -4.36
N ASP A 308 21.69 -7.28 -5.06
CA ASP A 308 21.64 -7.37 -6.51
C ASP A 308 20.19 -7.33 -7.00
N LEU A 309 19.73 -6.15 -7.43
CA LEU A 309 18.39 -5.98 -7.99
C LEU A 309 18.20 -6.86 -9.25
N ASP A 310 19.25 -7.03 -10.05
CA ASP A 310 19.21 -7.86 -11.26
C ASP A 310 18.85 -9.30 -10.89
N TYR A 311 19.41 -9.82 -9.79
CA TYR A 311 19.11 -11.17 -9.31
C TYR A 311 17.64 -11.36 -8.93
N MET A 312 16.93 -10.32 -8.50
CA MET A 312 15.53 -10.39 -8.10
C MET A 312 14.55 -10.09 -9.24
N VAL A 313 15.04 -9.58 -10.37
CA VAL A 313 14.23 -9.26 -11.56
C VAL A 313 14.06 -10.50 -12.43
N ASN A 314 12.83 -10.69 -12.92
CA ASN A 314 12.46 -11.81 -13.79
C ASN A 314 12.31 -11.42 -15.26
N PHE A 315 12.04 -10.14 -15.54
CA PHE A 315 12.00 -9.62 -16.90
C PHE A 315 12.25 -8.11 -16.95
N HIS A 316 12.71 -7.65 -18.10
CA HIS A 316 12.83 -6.23 -18.42
C HIS A 316 11.74 -5.81 -19.41
N TYR A 317 11.24 -4.59 -19.29
CA TYR A 317 10.35 -4.01 -20.29
C TYR A 317 10.94 -2.71 -20.82
N TYR A 318 10.84 -2.53 -22.14
CA TYR A 318 11.59 -1.51 -22.87
C TYR A 318 10.65 -0.53 -23.57
N VAL A 319 11.20 0.61 -23.98
CA VAL A 319 10.50 1.49 -24.92
C VAL A 319 10.79 1.07 -26.36
N PRO A 320 9.79 1.14 -27.26
CA PRO A 320 10.03 1.06 -28.68
C PRO A 320 10.89 2.23 -29.16
N ASP A 321 11.58 2.05 -30.30
CA ASP A 321 12.43 3.10 -30.88
C ASP A 321 11.73 4.47 -30.93
N LYS A 322 12.46 5.51 -30.52
CA LYS A 322 12.04 6.93 -30.54
C LYS A 322 10.91 7.32 -29.58
N ILE A 323 10.43 6.40 -28.73
CA ILE A 323 9.49 6.70 -27.66
C ILE A 323 10.27 6.89 -26.35
N LYS A 324 9.92 7.93 -25.58
CA LYS A 324 10.52 8.19 -24.26
C LYS A 324 9.45 8.04 -23.19
N VAL A 325 9.65 7.06 -22.30
CA VAL A 325 8.80 6.85 -21.13
C VAL A 325 9.67 6.85 -19.89
N ASP A 326 9.62 7.92 -19.10
CA ASP A 326 10.34 8.00 -17.82
C ASP A 326 11.84 7.63 -17.96
N SER A 327 12.41 6.86 -17.03
CA SER A 327 13.79 6.35 -17.10
C SER A 327 13.93 5.06 -17.92
N THR A 328 12.91 4.69 -18.70
CA THR A 328 12.92 3.44 -19.46
C THR A 328 13.94 3.49 -20.58
N VAL A 329 14.74 2.43 -20.70
CA VAL A 329 15.75 2.31 -21.75
C VAL A 329 15.18 1.61 -22.99
N SER A 330 15.74 1.91 -24.15
CA SER A 330 15.53 1.07 -25.34
C SER A 330 16.24 -0.28 -25.16
N ALA A 331 15.73 -1.32 -25.81
CA ALA A 331 16.33 -2.63 -25.76
C ALA A 331 17.77 -2.61 -26.33
N PRO A 332 18.73 -3.31 -25.70
CA PRO A 332 20.06 -3.49 -26.27
C PRO A 332 19.99 -4.13 -27.66
N TYR A 333 20.94 -3.78 -28.54
CA TYR A 333 21.02 -4.39 -29.86
C TYR A 333 21.13 -5.93 -29.75
N GLY A 334 20.28 -6.64 -30.49
CA GLY A 334 20.23 -8.10 -30.49
C GLY A 334 19.55 -8.75 -29.27
N ALA A 335 19.06 -7.96 -28.30
CA ALA A 335 18.25 -8.51 -27.21
C ALA A 335 16.89 -8.97 -27.71
N LYS A 336 16.45 -10.16 -27.27
CA LYS A 336 15.07 -10.61 -27.48
C LYS A 336 14.15 -9.81 -26.56
N ILE A 337 13.18 -9.12 -27.14
CA ILE A 337 12.23 -8.27 -26.41
C ILE A 337 10.94 -9.06 -26.22
N ASN A 338 10.48 -9.19 -24.98
CA ASN A 338 9.19 -9.81 -24.69
C ASN A 338 8.15 -8.82 -24.14
N ALA A 339 8.60 -7.72 -23.54
CA ALA A 339 7.72 -6.70 -22.97
C ALA A 339 8.09 -5.28 -23.39
N LEU A 340 7.06 -4.47 -23.66
CA LEU A 340 7.19 -3.08 -24.09
C LEU A 340 6.30 -2.18 -23.24
N VAL A 341 6.76 -0.96 -22.96
CA VAL A 341 5.98 0.11 -22.35
C VAL A 341 5.81 1.28 -23.29
N PHE A 342 4.62 1.86 -23.29
CA PHE A 342 4.26 2.99 -24.12
C PHE A 342 3.67 4.09 -23.26
N ASP A 343 3.98 5.35 -23.54
CA ASP A 343 3.16 6.44 -23.03
C ASP A 343 1.81 6.48 -23.75
N TYR A 344 0.84 7.07 -23.07
CA TYR A 344 -0.54 7.17 -23.54
C TYR A 344 -0.68 7.88 -24.90
N GLU A 345 0.07 8.96 -25.13
CA GLU A 345 -0.03 9.74 -26.36
C GLU A 345 0.58 8.98 -27.55
N SER A 346 1.66 8.24 -27.33
CA SER A 346 2.32 7.46 -28.38
C SER A 346 1.40 6.36 -28.94
N ILE A 347 0.61 5.68 -28.10
CA ILE A 347 -0.37 4.70 -28.60
C ILE A 347 -1.50 5.41 -29.36
N LYS A 348 -2.03 6.51 -28.82
CA LYS A 348 -3.15 7.24 -29.45
C LYS A 348 -2.82 7.82 -30.83
N LYS A 349 -1.54 8.09 -31.10
CA LYS A 349 -1.08 8.54 -32.42
C LYS A 349 -1.04 7.41 -33.47
N MET A 350 -1.21 6.17 -33.06
CA MET A 350 -1.27 5.00 -33.95
C MET A 350 -2.72 4.53 -34.09
N SER A 351 -3.07 3.99 -35.26
CA SER A 351 -4.34 3.26 -35.40
C SER A 351 -4.28 1.95 -34.59
N PRO A 352 -5.43 1.44 -34.10
CA PRO A 352 -5.47 0.12 -33.46
C PRO A 352 -4.88 -0.98 -34.35
N GLN A 353 -5.18 -0.96 -35.65
CA GLN A 353 -4.67 -1.94 -36.62
C GLN A 353 -3.13 -1.92 -36.71
N ASP A 354 -2.53 -0.73 -36.86
CA ASP A 354 -1.08 -0.61 -36.94
C ASP A 354 -0.40 -1.08 -35.65
N PHE A 355 -0.98 -0.72 -34.50
CA PHE A 355 -0.47 -1.13 -33.21
C PHE A 355 -0.53 -2.65 -33.05
N THR A 356 -1.68 -3.28 -33.31
CA THR A 356 -1.83 -4.73 -33.21
C THR A 356 -0.91 -5.46 -34.18
N GLN A 357 -0.80 -5.00 -35.43
CA GLN A 357 0.09 -5.62 -36.42
C GLN A 357 1.56 -5.59 -35.97
N LYS A 358 1.99 -4.49 -35.35
CA LYS A 358 3.38 -4.30 -34.95
C LYS A 358 3.73 -4.88 -33.58
N TYR A 359 2.78 -4.88 -32.65
CA TYR A 359 3.08 -5.10 -31.23
C TYR A 359 2.29 -6.23 -30.55
N SER A 360 1.43 -6.96 -31.26
CA SER A 360 0.63 -8.06 -30.68
C SER A 360 1.46 -9.22 -30.10
N SER A 361 2.70 -9.40 -30.56
CA SER A 361 3.61 -10.43 -30.06
C SER A 361 4.33 -10.06 -28.76
N PHE A 362 4.14 -8.84 -28.23
CA PHE A 362 4.79 -8.37 -27.01
C PHE A 362 3.78 -8.21 -25.87
N PHE A 363 4.27 -8.31 -24.64
CA PHE A 363 3.53 -7.96 -23.45
C PHE A 363 3.58 -6.44 -23.28
N THR A 364 2.46 -5.78 -23.53
CA THR A 364 2.41 -4.32 -23.65
C THR A 364 1.84 -3.64 -22.41
N ILE A 365 2.55 -2.62 -21.91
CA ILE A 365 2.20 -1.86 -20.71
C ILE A 365 1.91 -0.42 -21.13
N LEU A 366 0.74 0.10 -20.76
CA LEU A 366 0.42 1.52 -20.92
C LEU A 366 0.95 2.30 -19.71
N LYS A 367 1.57 3.45 -19.96
CA LYS A 367 1.96 4.41 -18.92
C LYS A 367 1.23 5.73 -19.13
N PRO A 368 0.05 5.92 -18.50
CA PRO A 368 -0.61 7.21 -18.52
C PRO A 368 0.14 8.26 -17.70
N PRO A 369 0.00 9.56 -18.02
CA PRO A 369 0.46 10.67 -17.18
C PRO A 369 -0.01 10.50 -15.74
N GLN A 370 0.79 10.85 -14.72
CA GLN A 370 0.50 10.49 -13.32
C GLN A 370 -0.91 10.85 -12.83
N THR A 371 -1.41 12.02 -13.20
CA THR A 371 -2.73 12.59 -12.87
C THR A 371 -3.86 12.10 -13.77
N HIS A 372 -3.53 11.54 -14.94
CA HIS A 372 -4.54 11.10 -15.89
C HIS A 372 -5.09 9.74 -15.49
N ASN A 373 -6.36 9.70 -15.08
CA ASN A 373 -7.06 8.45 -14.87
C ASN A 373 -7.77 8.03 -16.16
N ILE A 374 -7.46 6.82 -16.61
CA ILE A 374 -8.01 6.26 -17.85
C ILE A 374 -9.52 6.06 -17.65
N SER A 375 -10.33 6.67 -18.52
CA SER A 375 -11.78 6.47 -18.53
C SER A 375 -12.15 5.04 -18.92
N LYS A 376 -13.40 4.64 -18.67
CA LYS A 376 -13.91 3.33 -19.07
C LYS A 376 -13.81 3.12 -20.58
N GLU A 377 -14.13 4.15 -21.36
CA GLU A 377 -14.13 4.12 -22.82
C GLU A 377 -12.70 3.92 -23.35
N GLU A 378 -11.75 4.65 -22.79
CA GLU A 378 -10.32 4.50 -23.11
C GLU A 378 -9.78 3.14 -22.67
N MET A 379 -10.16 2.66 -21.48
CA MET A 379 -9.80 1.32 -21.00
C MET A 379 -10.30 0.27 -21.99
N ASN A 380 -11.55 0.35 -22.43
CA ASN A 380 -12.12 -0.58 -23.41
C ASN A 380 -11.38 -0.50 -24.75
N MET A 381 -11.09 0.71 -25.23
CA MET A 381 -10.33 0.96 -26.46
C MET A 381 -8.94 0.31 -26.38
N PHE A 382 -8.16 0.59 -25.34
CA PHE A 382 -6.81 0.05 -25.20
C PHE A 382 -6.79 -1.48 -24.99
N LEU A 383 -7.73 -2.03 -24.21
CA LEU A 383 -7.78 -3.48 -23.97
C LEU A 383 -8.26 -4.28 -25.19
N LYS A 384 -9.31 -3.80 -25.88
CA LYS A 384 -9.97 -4.56 -26.94
C LYS A 384 -9.48 -4.21 -28.33
N ASP A 385 -9.33 -2.92 -28.62
CA ASP A 385 -9.00 -2.46 -29.97
C ASP A 385 -7.49 -2.51 -30.19
N TYR A 386 -6.70 -2.04 -29.21
CA TYR A 386 -5.23 -2.09 -29.28
C TYR A 386 -4.63 -3.40 -28.76
N GLY A 387 -5.34 -4.14 -27.91
CA GLY A 387 -4.84 -5.39 -27.32
C GLY A 387 -3.80 -5.22 -26.21
N VAL A 388 -3.74 -4.03 -25.60
CA VAL A 388 -2.77 -3.70 -24.54
C VAL A 388 -2.92 -4.66 -23.35
N ASN A 389 -1.81 -5.19 -22.82
CA ASN A 389 -1.85 -6.14 -21.70
C ASN A 389 -2.17 -5.45 -20.37
N VAL A 390 -1.44 -4.39 -20.03
CA VAL A 390 -1.50 -3.77 -18.70
C VAL A 390 -1.88 -2.30 -18.81
N ILE A 391 -3.01 -1.92 -18.21
CA ILE A 391 -3.44 -0.52 -18.11
C ILE A 391 -3.54 -0.12 -16.62
N PRO A 392 -2.60 0.69 -16.12
CA PRO A 392 -2.61 1.13 -14.74
C PRO A 392 -3.86 1.97 -14.45
N TYR A 393 -4.72 1.49 -13.57
CA TYR A 393 -5.90 2.20 -13.10
C TYR A 393 -5.64 2.88 -11.74
N GLU A 394 -6.22 4.05 -11.51
CA GLU A 394 -6.16 4.72 -10.22
C GLU A 394 -7.46 4.43 -9.44
N TYR A 395 -7.32 3.68 -8.34
CA TYR A 395 -8.46 3.19 -7.57
C TYR A 395 -9.27 4.31 -6.90
N PHE A 396 -8.57 5.31 -6.37
CA PHE A 396 -9.17 6.39 -5.62
C PHE A 396 -9.17 7.64 -6.51
N LYS A 397 -10.26 7.88 -7.24
CA LYS A 397 -10.40 9.00 -8.19
C LYS A 397 -11.30 10.09 -7.61
N ASP A 398 -12.48 9.69 -7.15
CA ASP A 398 -13.55 10.52 -6.59
C ASP A 398 -13.98 10.01 -5.20
N SER A 399 -15.21 10.32 -4.77
CA SER A 399 -15.80 9.70 -3.56
C SER A 399 -15.76 8.17 -3.63
N TYR A 400 -15.57 7.51 -2.48
CA TYR A 400 -15.48 6.04 -2.38
C TYR A 400 -16.57 5.28 -3.13
N GLN A 401 -17.81 5.77 -3.14
CA GLN A 401 -18.92 5.06 -3.79
C GLN A 401 -18.80 5.04 -5.31
N ASN A 402 -18.38 6.15 -5.91
CA ASN A 402 -18.19 6.24 -7.36
C ASN A 402 -16.99 5.39 -7.80
N ASN A 403 -15.90 5.42 -7.03
CA ASN A 403 -14.71 4.60 -7.27
C ASN A 403 -15.04 3.10 -7.29
N MET A 404 -15.91 2.65 -6.39
CA MET A 404 -16.31 1.25 -6.31
C MET A 404 -17.12 0.78 -7.53
N LEU A 405 -18.06 1.61 -8.00
CA LEU A 405 -18.84 1.33 -9.20
C LEU A 405 -17.92 1.29 -10.43
N GLU A 406 -17.03 2.27 -10.56
CA GLU A 406 -16.06 2.33 -11.66
C GLU A 406 -15.12 1.11 -11.62
N THR A 407 -14.63 0.73 -10.44
CA THR A 407 -13.75 -0.45 -10.28
C THR A 407 -14.44 -1.75 -10.66
N LYS A 408 -15.71 -1.96 -10.29
CA LYS A 408 -16.47 -3.14 -10.73
C LYS A 408 -16.59 -3.20 -12.26
N VAL A 409 -16.85 -2.06 -12.89
CA VAL A 409 -16.94 -1.96 -14.35
C VAL A 409 -15.59 -2.23 -15.01
N VAL A 410 -14.50 -1.63 -14.51
CA VAL A 410 -13.13 -1.86 -15.00
C VAL A 410 -12.76 -3.35 -14.84
N ARG A 411 -13.05 -3.96 -13.69
CA ARG A 411 -12.81 -5.39 -13.45
C ARG A 411 -13.55 -6.28 -14.45
N LYS A 412 -14.80 -5.93 -14.80
CA LYS A 412 -15.58 -6.62 -15.84
C LYS A 412 -14.96 -6.47 -17.23
N LEU A 413 -14.41 -5.29 -17.55
CA LEU A 413 -13.71 -5.06 -18.83
C LEU A 413 -12.50 -5.98 -18.96
N TYR A 414 -11.64 -6.03 -17.94
CA TYR A 414 -10.48 -6.94 -17.90
C TYR A 414 -10.90 -8.39 -18.11
N LYS A 415 -11.91 -8.89 -17.38
CA LYS A 415 -12.46 -10.24 -17.57
C LYS A 415 -12.92 -10.49 -19.02
N SER A 416 -13.66 -9.54 -19.60
CA SER A 416 -14.17 -9.69 -20.97
C SER A 416 -13.04 -9.73 -22.00
N ALA A 417 -11.97 -8.99 -21.77
CA ALA A 417 -10.85 -8.90 -22.69
C ALA A 417 -10.06 -10.23 -22.78
N PHE A 418 -9.98 -11.00 -21.69
CA PHE A 418 -9.46 -12.38 -21.72
C PHE A 418 -10.25 -13.32 -22.64
N SER A 419 -11.58 -13.13 -22.77
CA SER A 419 -12.41 -13.99 -23.63
C SER A 419 -12.33 -13.65 -25.12
N THR A 420 -11.83 -12.46 -25.46
CA THR A 420 -11.89 -11.89 -26.81
C THR A 420 -10.54 -11.60 -27.44
N ARG A 421 -9.40 -11.98 -26.83
CA ARG A 421 -8.10 -11.77 -27.47
C ARG A 421 -8.13 -12.52 -28.81
N ILE A 422 -8.10 -11.72 -29.88
CA ILE A 422 -8.54 -12.08 -31.22
C ILE A 422 -7.85 -13.41 -31.62
N PRO A 423 -8.61 -14.50 -31.86
CA PRO A 423 -8.06 -15.81 -32.23
C PRO A 423 -7.33 -15.84 -33.59
N SER A 424 -7.21 -14.71 -34.29
CA SER A 424 -6.88 -14.65 -35.71
C SER A 424 -5.41 -14.45 -36.04
N LEU A 425 -4.50 -14.46 -35.07
CA LEU A 425 -3.07 -14.57 -35.34
C LEU A 425 -2.55 -15.89 -34.75
N LYS A 426 -2.99 -16.98 -35.38
CA LYS A 426 -2.26 -18.23 -35.35
C LYS A 426 -0.90 -17.95 -36.00
N TYR A 427 0.15 -17.93 -35.20
CA TYR A 427 1.51 -18.14 -35.69
C TYR A 427 1.71 -19.62 -36.00
#